data_AF-D9WJ66-F1
#
_entry.id   AF-D9WJ66-F1
#
_cell.length_a   1.000
_cell.length_b   1.000
_cell.length_c   1.000
_cell.angle_alpha   90.00
_cell.angle_beta   90.00
_cell.angle_gamma   90.00
#
_symmetry.space_group_name_H-M   'P 1'
#
loop_
_entity.id
_entity.type
_entity.pdbx_description
1 polymer ?
#
loop_
_entity_poly.entity_id
_entity_poly.type
_entity_poly.pdbx_seq_one_letter_code
_entity_poly.pdbx_strand_id
1 'polypeptide(L)'
;MLLGARLTDPHDGREVNLAEPRITAGVLLAAPGRGGDALTRSVAENMPFFLTTDFSTMTTPALVVAGDKDASGHLTVMGPDWHTDPYVLSPGPKSLLTLFDAEHGLGGVAGYDVAETTDENPERVSAVQRLTWAYLRTELYPGDPAWKAASDALTAGPGPLGRVDTK
;
A
#
# COMPACT_ATOMS: atom_id res chain seq x y z
N MET A 1 -7.58 -6.24 6.93
CA MET A 1 -8.65 -7.16 6.49
C MET A 1 -8.18 -7.94 5.26
N LEU A 2 -8.74 -9.13 4.98
CA LEU A 2 -8.22 -10.22 4.11
C LEU A 2 -6.79 -10.69 4.40
N LEU A 3 -5.81 -9.79 4.40
CA LEU A 3 -4.38 -10.08 4.66
C LEU A 3 -4.00 -10.08 6.16
N GLY A 4 -4.98 -9.86 7.05
CA GLY A 4 -4.79 -9.99 8.51
C GLY A 4 -4.74 -8.70 9.32
N ALA A 5 -4.82 -7.50 8.72
CA ALA A 5 -5.06 -6.28 9.50
C ALA A 5 -6.48 -6.29 10.12
N ARG A 6 -6.66 -5.65 11.28
CA ARG A 6 -7.89 -5.63 12.07
C ARG A 6 -8.38 -4.21 12.31
N LEU A 7 -9.63 -4.10 12.77
CA LEU A 7 -10.22 -2.88 13.29
C LEU A 7 -11.31 -3.25 14.31
N THR A 8 -11.79 -2.30 15.08
CA THR A 8 -12.97 -2.43 15.93
C THR A 8 -14.18 -1.84 15.21
N ASP A 9 -15.25 -2.62 15.07
CA ASP A 9 -16.50 -2.16 14.48
C ASP A 9 -17.10 -1.04 15.35
N PRO A 10 -17.32 0.17 14.81
CA PRO A 10 -17.85 1.28 15.59
C PRO A 10 -19.32 1.09 16.01
N HIS A 11 -20.05 0.15 15.40
CA HIS A 11 -21.46 -0.12 15.72
C HIS A 11 -21.63 -1.01 16.95
N ASP A 12 -20.81 -2.04 17.12
CA ASP A 12 -20.96 -3.02 18.20
C ASP A 12 -19.72 -3.23 19.08
N GLY A 13 -18.61 -2.55 18.76
CA GLY A 13 -17.37 -2.59 19.51
C GLY A 13 -16.59 -3.90 19.38
N ARG A 14 -16.99 -4.81 18.48
CA ARG A 14 -16.28 -6.07 18.26
C ARG A 14 -15.06 -5.87 17.37
N GLU A 15 -14.01 -6.64 17.64
CA GLU A 15 -12.89 -6.73 16.73
C GLU A 15 -13.32 -7.44 15.43
N VAL A 16 -13.07 -6.80 14.30
CA VAL A 16 -13.31 -7.31 12.96
C VAL A 16 -12.04 -8.01 12.47
N ASN A 17 -12.12 -9.34 12.41
CA ASN A 17 -11.10 -10.18 11.79
C ASN A 17 -11.64 -10.81 10.51
N LEU A 18 -11.21 -10.27 9.36
CA LEU A 18 -11.52 -10.82 8.03
C LEU A 18 -10.33 -11.53 7.40
N ALA A 19 -9.38 -12.05 8.18
CA ALA A 19 -8.26 -12.82 7.62
C ALA A 19 -8.80 -14.05 6.87
N GLU A 20 -8.37 -14.24 5.62
CA GLU A 20 -8.80 -15.36 4.79
C GLU A 20 -7.61 -16.30 4.53
N PRO A 21 -7.55 -17.50 5.14
CA PRO A 21 -6.38 -18.37 5.07
C PRO A 21 -6.07 -18.90 3.66
N ARG A 22 -7.03 -18.84 2.72
CA ARG A 22 -6.78 -19.19 1.31
C ARG A 22 -6.00 -18.12 0.54
N ILE A 23 -5.91 -16.89 1.06
CA ILE A 23 -5.12 -15.81 0.46
C ILE A 23 -3.70 -15.90 1.00
N THR A 24 -2.77 -16.31 0.14
CA THR A 24 -1.37 -16.57 0.52
C THR A 24 -0.42 -15.41 0.21
N ALA A 25 -0.84 -14.44 -0.60
CA ALA A 25 -0.08 -13.24 -0.93
C ALA A 25 -1.03 -12.09 -1.31
N GLY A 26 -0.60 -10.85 -1.14
CA GLY A 26 -1.40 -9.68 -1.47
C GLY A 26 -0.61 -8.47 -1.97
N VAL A 27 -1.32 -7.53 -2.57
CA VAL A 27 -0.80 -6.21 -2.97
C VAL A 27 -1.70 -5.14 -2.36
N LEU A 28 -1.09 -4.13 -1.75
CA LEU A 28 -1.75 -2.96 -1.20
C LEU A 28 -1.30 -1.73 -1.98
N LEU A 29 -2.20 -1.12 -2.75
CA LEU A 29 -1.93 0.09 -3.55
C LEU A 29 -2.41 1.33 -2.78
N ALA A 30 -1.49 2.22 -2.42
CA ALA A 30 -1.76 3.45 -1.68
C ALA A 30 -2.71 3.24 -0.48
N ALA A 31 -2.56 2.11 0.21
CA ALA A 31 -3.49 1.73 1.26
C ALA A 31 -3.43 2.72 2.44
N PRO A 32 -4.57 3.02 3.09
CA PRO A 32 -4.57 3.75 4.35
C PRO A 32 -3.67 3.10 5.40
N GLY A 33 -3.08 3.92 6.25
CA GLY A 33 -2.26 3.48 7.37
C GLY A 33 -3.05 3.24 8.65
N ARG A 34 -2.34 3.28 9.79
CA ARG A 34 -2.90 2.99 11.10
C ARG A 34 -3.90 4.07 11.54
N GLY A 35 -4.77 3.70 12.49
CA GLY A 35 -5.70 4.63 13.11
C GLY A 35 -5.08 5.50 14.21
N GLY A 36 -5.94 6.03 15.09
CA GLY A 36 -5.54 6.78 16.28
C GLY A 36 -5.01 8.17 15.97
N ASP A 37 -3.83 8.49 16.54
CA ASP A 37 -3.19 9.81 16.42
C ASP A 37 -2.65 10.14 15.02
N ALA A 38 -2.66 9.16 14.10
CA ALA A 38 -2.30 9.39 12.70
C ALA A 38 -3.41 10.13 11.92
N LEU A 39 -4.66 10.12 12.40
CA LEU A 39 -5.79 10.66 11.65
C LEU A 39 -5.98 12.16 11.89
N THR A 40 -6.53 12.86 10.90
CA THR A 40 -7.06 14.21 11.14
C THR A 40 -8.24 14.15 12.11
N ARG A 41 -8.47 15.26 12.83
CA ARG A 41 -9.63 15.39 13.72
C ARG A 41 -10.96 15.10 13.01
N SER A 42 -11.12 15.60 11.78
CA SER A 42 -12.34 15.39 11.00
C SER A 42 -12.60 13.91 10.72
N VAL A 43 -11.56 13.15 10.34
CA VAL A 43 -11.70 11.71 10.10
C VAL A 43 -11.96 10.96 11.40
N ALA A 44 -11.28 11.32 12.49
CA ALA A 44 -11.51 10.71 13.80
C ALA A 44 -12.97 10.89 14.29
N GLU A 45 -13.58 12.05 14.04
CA GLU A 45 -14.96 12.35 14.45
C GLU A 45 -16.02 11.75 13.50
N ASN A 46 -15.77 11.74 12.19
CA ASN A 46 -16.80 11.41 11.19
C ASN A 46 -16.66 10.02 10.57
N MET A 47 -15.47 9.40 10.64
CA MET A 47 -15.19 8.10 10.02
C MET A 47 -14.57 7.14 11.06
N PRO A 48 -15.32 6.79 12.11
CA PRO A 48 -14.77 6.10 13.28
C PRO A 48 -14.20 4.69 12.97
N PHE A 49 -14.54 4.11 11.83
CA PHE A 49 -13.96 2.83 11.38
C PHE A 49 -12.45 2.91 11.09
N PHE A 50 -11.90 4.11 10.82
CA PHE A 50 -10.45 4.30 10.67
C PHE A 50 -9.71 4.32 12.02
N LEU A 51 -10.39 4.60 13.13
CA LEU A 51 -9.75 4.89 14.42
C LEU A 51 -8.89 3.76 14.96
N THR A 52 -9.22 2.52 14.62
CA THR A 52 -8.69 1.32 15.27
C THR A 52 -7.99 0.38 14.30
N THR A 53 -7.69 0.84 13.08
CA THR A 53 -6.91 0.04 12.11
C THR A 53 -5.57 -0.36 12.72
N ASP A 54 -5.37 -1.67 12.84
CA ASP A 54 -4.18 -2.30 13.39
C ASP A 54 -3.59 -3.33 12.41
N PHE A 55 -2.28 -3.26 12.21
CA PHE A 55 -1.52 -4.14 11.32
C PHE A 55 -0.76 -5.23 12.07
N SER A 56 -0.73 -5.23 13.40
CA SER A 56 0.08 -6.14 14.21
C SER A 56 -0.17 -7.63 13.94
N THR A 57 -1.32 -7.98 13.36
CA THR A 57 -1.69 -9.36 12.98
C THR A 57 -1.71 -9.63 11.47
N MET A 58 -1.22 -8.71 10.64
CA MET A 58 -1.16 -8.84 9.18
C MET A 58 0.05 -9.71 8.74
N THR A 59 -0.05 -11.02 8.96
CA THR A 59 1.05 -11.96 8.70
C THR A 59 1.20 -12.37 7.24
N THR A 60 0.15 -12.25 6.42
CA THR A 60 0.20 -12.66 5.00
C THR A 60 1.28 -11.87 4.24
N PRO A 61 2.14 -12.52 3.44
CA PRO A 61 3.07 -11.83 2.54
C PRO A 61 2.35 -10.76 1.72
N ALA A 62 2.92 -9.55 1.67
CA ALA A 62 2.36 -8.49 0.85
C ALA A 62 3.39 -7.51 0.30
N LEU A 63 3.12 -7.04 -0.91
CA LEU A 63 3.73 -5.83 -1.48
C LEU A 63 2.88 -4.63 -1.07
N VAL A 64 3.51 -3.66 -0.41
CA VAL A 64 2.93 -2.35 -0.10
C VAL A 64 3.47 -1.36 -1.11
N VAL A 65 2.60 -0.62 -1.78
CA VAL A 65 2.97 0.40 -2.77
C VAL A 65 2.54 1.76 -2.24
N ALA A 66 3.50 2.66 -2.10
CA ALA A 66 3.29 4.02 -1.59
C ALA A 66 3.89 5.04 -2.56
N GLY A 67 3.19 6.16 -2.75
CA GLY A 67 3.74 7.34 -3.41
C GLY A 67 4.36 8.27 -2.38
N ASP A 68 5.57 8.76 -2.62
CA ASP A 68 6.29 9.64 -1.69
C ASP A 68 5.72 11.08 -1.60
N LYS A 69 4.75 11.41 -2.46
CA LYS A 69 3.96 12.65 -2.43
C LYS A 69 2.50 12.43 -2.08
N ASP A 70 2.09 11.22 -1.72
CA ASP A 70 0.73 10.96 -1.24
C ASP A 70 0.53 11.49 0.17
N ALA A 71 0.39 12.80 0.31
CA ALA A 71 0.24 13.42 1.63
C ALA A 71 -1.10 13.05 2.30
N SER A 72 -2.13 12.71 1.52
CA SER A 72 -3.47 12.38 1.99
C SER A 72 -3.96 13.26 3.16
N GLY A 73 -3.69 14.58 3.10
CA GLY A 73 -3.90 15.51 4.22
C GLY A 73 -5.36 15.71 4.63
N HIS A 74 -6.30 15.22 3.82
CA HIS A 74 -7.72 15.14 4.18
C HIS A 74 -8.03 13.96 5.12
N LEU A 75 -7.13 12.97 5.22
CA LEU A 75 -7.26 11.76 6.04
C LEU A 75 -6.31 11.75 7.24
N THR A 76 -5.03 12.06 7.00
CA THR A 76 -3.94 11.82 7.95
C THR A 76 -3.14 13.09 8.25
N VAL A 77 -2.53 13.15 9.44
CA VAL A 77 -1.54 14.18 9.81
C VAL A 77 -0.09 13.69 9.64
N MET A 78 0.11 12.41 9.32
CA MET A 78 1.43 11.80 9.14
C MET A 78 2.03 12.07 7.76
N GLY A 79 1.24 12.55 6.79
CA GLY A 79 1.70 12.71 5.42
C GLY A 79 1.96 11.37 4.71
N PRO A 80 2.87 11.34 3.72
CA PRO A 80 3.12 10.16 2.87
C PRO A 80 3.54 8.90 3.62
N ASP A 81 4.23 9.05 4.76
CA ASP A 81 4.68 7.92 5.56
C ASP A 81 3.53 7.03 6.05
N TRP A 82 2.31 7.59 6.17
CA TRP A 82 1.12 6.84 6.58
C TRP A 82 0.84 5.64 5.68
N HIS A 83 1.06 5.78 4.37
CA HIS A 83 0.82 4.70 3.40
C HIS A 83 1.87 3.57 3.48
N THR A 84 2.95 3.78 4.24
CA THR A 84 3.96 2.75 4.51
C THR A 84 3.64 1.92 5.76
N ASP A 85 2.64 2.32 6.56
CA ASP A 85 2.28 1.63 7.80
C ASP A 85 2.01 0.12 7.65
N PRO A 86 1.34 -0.37 6.58
CA PRO A 86 1.21 -1.82 6.38
C PRO A 86 2.56 -2.53 6.23
N TYR A 87 3.58 -1.85 5.71
CA TYR A 87 4.95 -2.36 5.68
C TYR A 87 5.65 -2.19 7.03
N VAL A 88 5.52 -1.05 7.71
CA VAL A 88 6.27 -0.78 8.95
C VAL A 88 5.74 -1.60 10.12
N LEU A 89 4.42 -1.73 10.26
CA LEU A 89 3.76 -2.20 11.49
C LEU A 89 3.32 -3.67 11.44
N SER A 90 3.27 -4.26 10.25
CA SER A 90 2.87 -5.68 10.11
C SER A 90 3.99 -6.65 10.51
N PRO A 91 3.70 -7.89 10.91
CA PRO A 91 4.71 -8.95 11.01
C PRO A 91 4.95 -9.66 9.66
N GLY A 92 5.97 -10.53 9.62
CA GLY A 92 6.23 -11.42 8.50
C GLY A 92 6.79 -10.72 7.26
N PRO A 93 6.96 -11.46 6.15
CA PRO A 93 7.60 -10.92 4.96
C PRO A 93 6.75 -9.81 4.37
N LYS A 94 7.38 -8.68 4.08
CA LYS A 94 6.76 -7.59 3.31
C LYS A 94 7.80 -6.98 2.38
N SER A 95 7.34 -6.53 1.23
CA SER A 95 8.11 -5.61 0.39
C SER A 95 7.40 -4.26 0.33
N LEU A 96 8.18 -3.19 0.28
CA LEU A 96 7.70 -1.83 0.07
C LEU A 96 8.22 -1.34 -1.27
N LEU A 97 7.33 -0.92 -2.16
CA LEU A 97 7.64 -0.15 -3.35
C LEU A 97 7.28 1.31 -3.09
N THR A 98 8.28 2.16 -2.93
CA THR A 98 8.10 3.62 -2.89
C THR A 98 8.28 4.18 -4.29
N LEU A 99 7.24 4.78 -4.85
CA LEU A 99 7.29 5.47 -6.13
C LEU A 99 7.63 6.93 -5.91
N PHE A 100 8.63 7.42 -6.66
CA PHE A 100 9.06 8.80 -6.55
C PHE A 100 8.14 9.76 -7.31
N ASP A 101 7.95 10.93 -6.72
CA ASP A 101 7.06 11.99 -7.16
C ASP A 101 5.60 11.54 -7.32
N ALA A 102 5.21 10.43 -6.70
CA ALA A 102 3.90 9.82 -6.90
C ALA A 102 2.93 10.23 -5.81
N GLU A 103 1.73 10.64 -6.21
CA GLU A 103 0.60 10.93 -5.33
C GLU A 103 -0.29 9.69 -5.16
N HIS A 104 -1.47 9.87 -4.58
CA HIS A 104 -2.40 8.79 -4.25
C HIS A 104 -2.79 7.90 -5.44
N GLY A 105 -2.93 8.51 -6.61
CA GLY A 105 -3.26 7.80 -7.85
C GLY A 105 -2.13 6.93 -8.39
N LEU A 106 -0.90 7.04 -7.85
CA LEU A 106 0.30 6.32 -8.30
C LEU A 106 0.56 6.53 -9.82
N GLY A 107 0.23 7.72 -10.33
CA GLY A 107 0.29 8.08 -11.76
C GLY A 107 -0.83 7.53 -12.64
N GLY A 108 -1.86 6.90 -12.05
CA GLY A 108 -3.00 6.30 -12.74
C GLY A 108 -3.83 7.32 -13.53
N VAL A 109 -4.41 6.89 -14.66
CA VAL A 109 -5.32 7.71 -15.45
C VAL A 109 -6.75 7.31 -15.10
N ALA A 110 -7.44 8.14 -14.30
CA ALA A 110 -8.77 7.83 -13.77
C ALA A 110 -9.88 7.84 -14.84
N GLY A 111 -9.68 8.61 -15.91
CA GLY A 111 -10.62 8.72 -17.03
C GLY A 111 -10.27 9.88 -17.93
N TYR A 112 -11.01 10.05 -19.01
CA TYR A 112 -10.87 11.22 -19.88
C TYR A 112 -11.45 12.46 -19.17
N ASP A 113 -10.69 13.55 -19.11
CA ASP A 113 -11.06 14.81 -18.44
C ASP A 113 -11.41 14.70 -16.94
N VAL A 114 -10.95 13.63 -16.27
CA VAL A 114 -11.15 13.44 -14.83
C VAL A 114 -9.92 13.96 -14.07
N ALA A 115 -10.12 14.86 -13.12
CA ALA A 115 -9.05 15.46 -12.30
C ALA A 115 -8.81 14.72 -10.97
N GLU A 116 -9.13 13.43 -10.90
CA GLU A 116 -8.91 12.59 -9.71
C GLU A 116 -7.43 12.25 -9.50
N THR A 117 -6.65 12.21 -10.58
CA THR A 117 -5.19 12.15 -10.54
C THR A 117 -4.64 13.47 -11.03
N THR A 118 -3.65 14.02 -10.32
CA THR A 118 -2.98 15.28 -10.69
C THR A 118 -1.54 15.10 -11.16
N ASP A 119 -1.04 13.87 -11.11
CA ASP A 119 0.33 13.47 -11.41
C ASP A 119 0.40 12.31 -12.42
N GLU A 120 -0.48 12.30 -13.43
CA GLU A 120 -0.57 11.21 -14.39
C GLU A 120 0.78 10.92 -15.06
N ASN A 121 1.15 9.64 -15.05
CA ASN A 121 2.42 9.21 -15.59
C ASN A 121 2.31 7.78 -16.13
N PRO A 122 2.20 7.60 -17.46
CA PRO A 122 2.09 6.29 -18.09
C PRO A 122 3.27 5.35 -17.77
N GLU A 123 4.47 5.90 -17.59
CA GLU A 123 5.66 5.12 -17.24
C GLU A 123 5.53 4.54 -15.83
N ARG A 124 5.05 5.35 -14.88
CA ARG A 124 4.77 4.94 -13.51
C ARG A 124 3.67 3.88 -13.45
N VAL A 125 2.59 4.04 -14.22
CA VAL A 125 1.52 3.03 -14.32
C VAL A 125 2.06 1.69 -14.83
N SER A 126 2.91 1.74 -15.86
CA SER A 126 3.58 0.55 -16.40
C SER A 126 4.49 -0.10 -15.35
N ALA A 127 5.22 0.68 -14.56
CA ALA A 127 6.05 0.18 -13.47
C ALA A 127 5.21 -0.50 -12.38
N VAL A 128 4.12 0.12 -11.92
CA VAL A 128 3.17 -0.46 -10.94
C VAL A 128 2.61 -1.78 -11.47
N GLN A 129 2.12 -1.81 -12.71
CA GLN A 129 1.61 -3.04 -13.33
C GLN A 129 2.67 -4.15 -13.34
N ARG A 130 3.89 -3.84 -13.77
CA ARG A 130 4.96 -4.84 -13.95
C ARG A 130 5.47 -5.37 -12.61
N LEU A 131 5.65 -4.50 -11.62
CA LEU A 131 6.14 -4.87 -10.28
C LEU A 131 5.09 -5.64 -9.47
N THR A 132 3.81 -5.26 -9.55
CA THR A 132 2.73 -5.99 -8.87
C THR A 132 2.55 -7.39 -9.45
N TRP A 133 2.61 -7.53 -10.78
CA TRP A 133 2.63 -8.83 -11.44
C TRP A 133 3.85 -9.67 -11.01
N ALA A 134 5.04 -9.09 -11.04
CA ALA A 134 6.28 -9.80 -10.72
C ALA A 134 6.32 -10.29 -9.27
N TYR A 135 5.82 -9.48 -8.34
CA TYR A 135 5.66 -9.84 -6.93
C TYR A 135 4.71 -11.03 -6.78
N LEU A 136 3.48 -10.92 -7.28
CA LEU A 136 2.49 -11.99 -7.17
C LEU A 136 2.95 -13.27 -7.87
N ARG A 137 3.62 -13.16 -9.02
CA ARG A 137 4.20 -14.31 -9.74
C ARG A 137 5.20 -15.06 -8.87
N THR A 138 6.08 -14.34 -8.17
CA THR A 138 7.12 -14.94 -7.34
C THR A 138 6.54 -15.58 -6.07
N GLU A 139 5.59 -14.92 -5.43
CA GLU A 139 4.92 -15.44 -4.22
C GLU A 139 4.03 -16.66 -4.52
N LEU A 140 3.36 -16.68 -5.67
CA LEU A 140 2.45 -17.77 -6.05
C LEU A 140 3.17 -18.95 -6.74
N TYR A 141 4.36 -18.74 -7.29
CA TYR A 141 5.15 -19.77 -7.97
C TYR A 141 6.59 -19.79 -7.42
N PRO A 142 6.85 -20.58 -6.36
CA PRO A 142 8.16 -20.65 -5.74
C PRO A 142 9.29 -20.92 -6.73
N GLY A 143 10.35 -20.11 -6.66
CA GLY A 143 11.52 -20.20 -7.54
C GLY A 143 11.43 -19.37 -8.83
N ASP A 144 10.30 -18.73 -9.13
CA ASP A 144 10.20 -17.78 -10.22
C ASP A 144 11.02 -16.51 -9.91
N PRO A 145 11.96 -16.09 -10.79
CA PRO A 145 12.84 -14.95 -10.50
C PRO A 145 12.20 -13.59 -10.84
N ALA A 146 10.93 -13.54 -11.24
CA ALA A 146 10.27 -12.34 -11.76
C ALA A 146 10.41 -11.13 -10.83
N TRP A 147 10.18 -11.29 -9.52
CA TRP A 147 10.27 -10.17 -8.56
C TRP A 147 11.66 -9.57 -8.53
N LYS A 148 12.69 -10.41 -8.32
CA LYS A 148 14.09 -9.97 -8.31
C LYS A 148 14.46 -9.25 -9.60
N ALA A 149 14.14 -9.84 -10.75
CA ALA A 149 14.45 -9.24 -12.05
C ALA A 149 13.75 -7.88 -12.25
N ALA A 150 12.49 -7.74 -11.81
CA ALA A 150 11.75 -6.49 -11.89
C ALA A 150 12.29 -5.42 -10.93
N SER A 151 12.65 -5.80 -9.69
CA SER A 151 13.28 -4.89 -8.72
C SER A 151 14.65 -4.40 -9.18
N ASP A 152 15.48 -5.29 -9.72
CA ASP A 152 16.79 -4.94 -10.29
C ASP A 152 16.60 -3.95 -11.46
N ALA A 153 15.67 -4.24 -12.37
CA ALA A 153 15.37 -3.38 -13.52
C ALA A 153 14.85 -1.99 -13.14
N LEU A 154 14.07 -1.86 -12.05
CA LEU A 154 13.59 -0.56 -11.55
C LEU A 154 14.73 0.41 -11.23
N THR A 155 15.87 -0.12 -10.78
CA THR A 155 17.04 0.66 -10.32
C THR A 155 18.18 0.73 -11.33
N ALA A 156 18.11 0.00 -12.44
CA ALA A 156 19.21 -0.17 -13.39
C ALA A 156 19.46 1.07 -14.28
N GLY A 157 18.46 1.95 -14.46
CA GLY A 157 18.54 3.12 -15.33
C GLY A 157 18.83 4.45 -14.60
N PRO A 158 19.23 5.49 -15.34
CA PRO A 158 19.28 6.84 -14.79
C PRO A 158 17.86 7.36 -14.52
N GLY A 159 17.58 7.79 -13.30
CA GLY A 159 16.25 8.26 -12.90
C GLY A 159 15.26 7.12 -12.60
N PRO A 160 15.53 6.29 -11.57
CA PRO A 160 14.59 5.24 -11.18
C PRO A 160 13.23 5.84 -10.80
N LEU A 161 12.13 5.18 -11.18
CA LEU A 161 10.77 5.62 -10.82
C LEU A 161 10.41 5.37 -9.36
N GLY A 162 11.27 4.65 -8.63
CA GLY A 162 11.04 4.29 -7.25
C GLY A 162 12.14 3.40 -6.70
N ARG A 163 11.93 2.90 -5.49
CA ARG A 163 12.82 1.96 -4.80
C ARG A 163 12.04 0.82 -4.15
N VAL A 164 12.73 -0.28 -3.90
CA VAL A 164 12.19 -1.44 -3.20
C VAL A 164 12.94 -1.67 -1.90
N ASP A 165 12.20 -1.82 -0.80
CA ASP A 165 12.68 -2.31 0.48
C ASP A 165 12.00 -3.65 0.80
N THR A 166 12.64 -4.52 1.58
CA THR A 166 12.08 -5.84 1.95
C THR A 166 12.45 -6.19 3.38
N LYS A 167 11.52 -6.84 4.08
CA LYS A 167 11.68 -7.38 5.43
C LYS A 167 11.20 -8.81 5.53
#